data_AF-A0A443ZU60-F1
#
_entry.id   AF-A0A443ZU60-F1
#
_cell.length_a   1.000
_cell.length_b   1.000
_cell.length_c   1.000
_cell.angle_alpha   90.00
_cell.angle_beta   90.00
_cell.angle_gamma   90.00
#
_symmetry.space_group_name_H-M   'P 1'
#
loop_
_entity.id
_entity.type
_entity.pdbx_description
1 polymer ?
#
loop_
_entity_poly.entity_id
_entity_poly.type
_entity_poly.pdbx_seq_one_letter_code
_entity_poly.pdbx_strand_id
1 'polypeptide(L)'
;MTTPRPLTNDQLLSRFQALDGFVREHQALWRPRPFTQLQLPWEADHPALSSWLRQRSLEQAEAAHNHPEQLGAPAPFPLLAKQAGQLSEVGELPSIALAPASHRLNVDVPGRKWQQIEAFASHLGFTRTPQHWLDWCSGKGHLGRRLLQADRQRLTCLEFDPTLVAAGRELSLHHQLDAEHRLQDVLAGDAAQQLGPEHTAVALHACGDLHVRLMQLASQQGCRQLAIAPCCYNRIQAPVYQPLSAAAIASGLQLSVDDLGLPLSETVTAGARVRRQRDESMARRLGFDLLQRQLRGEDEYLPTPSLPVSWLHKPYADYCRELAALKGLHIDQQPDWDALQTKGWQRLAQVRNLELLRNLFRRPLELWLVLDRALYLQEQGYQLQLGVFCEQPLTPRNLMLLAERH
;
A
#
# COMPACT_ATOMS: atom_id res chain seq x y z
N MET A 1 -6.48 3.93 29.70
CA MET A 1 -6.85 3.52 28.32
C MET A 1 -6.22 2.16 28.09
N THR A 2 -7.02 1.15 27.76
CA THR A 2 -6.50 -0.19 27.44
C THR A 2 -5.74 -0.14 26.14
N THR A 3 -4.49 -0.62 26.12
CA THR A 3 -3.71 -0.74 24.89
C THR A 3 -4.50 -1.57 23.87
N PRO A 4 -4.64 -1.11 22.62
CA PRO A 4 -5.33 -1.87 21.58
C PRO A 4 -4.73 -3.27 21.44
N ARG A 5 -5.56 -4.28 21.17
CA ARG A 5 -5.12 -5.67 20.98
C ARG A 5 -5.22 -6.05 19.49
N PRO A 6 -4.42 -7.03 19.03
CA PRO A 6 -4.64 -7.68 17.75
C PRO A 6 -6.05 -8.24 17.64
N LEU A 7 -6.55 -8.33 16.41
CA LEU A 7 -7.84 -8.96 16.11
C LEU A 7 -7.67 -10.47 15.98
N THR A 8 -8.62 -11.22 16.54
CA THR A 8 -8.74 -12.68 16.45
C THR A 8 -10.03 -13.09 15.71
N ASN A 9 -10.17 -14.38 15.36
CA ASN A 9 -11.27 -14.91 14.52
C ASN A 9 -12.69 -14.42 14.89
N ASP A 10 -12.99 -14.34 16.18
CA ASP A 10 -14.28 -13.92 16.73
C ASP A 10 -14.60 -12.44 16.47
N GLN A 11 -13.57 -11.63 16.21
CA GLN A 11 -13.69 -10.19 15.99
C GLN A 11 -13.63 -9.79 14.50
N LEU A 12 -13.12 -10.66 13.62
CA LEU A 12 -12.86 -10.31 12.22
C LEU A 12 -14.13 -9.91 11.48
N LEU A 13 -15.20 -10.70 11.59
CA LEU A 13 -16.43 -10.48 10.83
C LEU A 13 -17.15 -9.20 11.26
N SER A 14 -17.31 -8.97 12.56
CA SER A 14 -17.98 -7.77 13.07
C SER A 14 -17.19 -6.51 12.73
N ARG A 15 -15.85 -6.56 12.81
CA ARG A 15 -14.98 -5.47 12.39
C ARG A 15 -15.11 -5.20 10.88
N PHE A 16 -15.10 -6.26 10.06
CA PHE A 16 -15.26 -6.14 8.61
C PHE A 16 -16.59 -5.47 8.25
N GLN A 17 -17.70 -5.93 8.82
CA GLN A 17 -19.04 -5.38 8.55
C GLN A 17 -19.16 -3.90 8.94
N ALA A 18 -18.57 -3.51 10.07
CA ALA A 18 -18.56 -2.10 10.50
C ALA A 18 -17.76 -1.21 9.54
N LEU A 19 -16.58 -1.68 9.10
CA LEU A 19 -15.77 -1.00 8.09
C LEU A 19 -16.48 -0.95 6.73
N ASP A 20 -17.13 -2.04 6.34
CA ASP A 20 -17.87 -2.14 5.09
C ASP A 20 -18.96 -1.09 5.01
N GLY A 21 -19.78 -0.98 6.05
CA GLY A 21 -20.81 0.05 6.17
C GLY A 21 -20.22 1.46 6.04
N PHE A 22 -19.19 1.78 6.83
CA PHE A 22 -18.55 3.09 6.83
C PHE A 22 -17.95 3.47 5.47
N VAL A 23 -17.18 2.56 4.86
CA VAL A 23 -16.54 2.79 3.57
C VAL A 23 -17.59 2.95 2.48
N ARG A 24 -18.65 2.12 2.47
CA ARG A 24 -19.71 2.18 1.47
C ARG A 24 -20.56 3.43 1.59
N GLU A 25 -20.95 3.81 2.81
CA GLU A 25 -21.77 4.99 3.07
C GLU A 25 -21.10 6.27 2.55
N HIS A 26 -19.79 6.38 2.74
CA HIS A 26 -19.06 7.61 2.43
C HIS A 26 -18.31 7.59 1.09
N GLN A 27 -18.65 6.68 0.17
CA GLN A 27 -18.03 6.58 -1.17
C GLN A 27 -17.95 7.91 -1.93
N ALA A 28 -19.00 8.73 -1.83
CA ALA A 28 -19.05 10.04 -2.47
C ALA A 28 -17.98 11.02 -1.95
N LEU A 29 -17.45 10.81 -0.75
CA LEU A 29 -16.42 11.66 -0.15
C LEU A 29 -15.01 11.23 -0.56
N TRP A 30 -14.73 9.91 -0.59
CA TRP A 30 -13.36 9.41 -0.74
C TRP A 30 -12.99 8.97 -2.16
N ARG A 31 -13.97 8.67 -3.02
CA ARG A 31 -13.71 8.29 -4.43
C ARG A 31 -13.27 9.47 -5.31
N PRO A 32 -13.92 10.65 -5.25
CA PRO A 32 -13.54 11.78 -6.09
C PRO A 32 -12.07 12.15 -5.94
N ARG A 33 -11.43 12.46 -7.06
CA ARG A 33 -9.99 12.73 -7.12
C ARG A 33 -9.75 14.22 -7.37
N PRO A 34 -9.24 14.96 -6.36
CA PRO A 34 -8.95 16.39 -6.52
C PRO A 34 -7.98 16.67 -7.65
N PHE A 35 -7.06 15.76 -7.96
CA PHE A 35 -6.10 15.93 -9.05
C PHE A 35 -6.73 15.97 -10.45
N THR A 36 -7.79 15.20 -10.69
CA THR A 36 -8.42 15.07 -12.02
C THR A 36 -9.72 15.85 -12.16
N GLN A 37 -10.33 16.26 -11.04
CA GLN A 37 -11.61 16.98 -11.03
C GLN A 37 -11.40 18.39 -10.47
N LEU A 38 -11.80 19.42 -11.23
CA LEU A 38 -11.68 20.83 -10.80
C LEU A 38 -12.58 21.13 -9.59
N GLN A 39 -13.78 20.56 -9.59
CA GLN A 39 -14.74 20.58 -8.50
C GLN A 39 -15.19 19.15 -8.20
N LEU A 40 -15.22 18.79 -6.92
CA LEU A 40 -15.65 17.49 -6.43
C LEU A 40 -17.15 17.56 -6.09
N PRO A 41 -17.94 16.50 -6.39
CA PRO A 41 -19.38 16.51 -6.14
C PRO A 41 -19.78 16.87 -4.70
N TRP A 42 -19.07 16.32 -3.71
CA TRP A 42 -19.37 16.53 -2.29
C TRP A 42 -19.22 17.99 -1.82
N GLU A 43 -18.54 18.84 -2.59
CA GLU A 43 -18.32 20.23 -2.21
C GLU A 43 -19.61 21.04 -2.15
N ALA A 44 -20.61 20.68 -2.97
CA ALA A 44 -21.93 21.30 -2.93
C ALA A 44 -22.70 20.93 -1.65
N ASP A 45 -22.52 19.70 -1.16
CA ASP A 45 -23.17 19.21 0.06
C ASP A 45 -22.48 19.73 1.33
N HIS A 46 -21.18 20.07 1.24
CA HIS A 46 -20.36 20.54 2.35
C HIS A 46 -19.56 21.82 2.02
N PRO A 47 -20.24 22.94 1.73
CA PRO A 47 -19.59 24.16 1.22
C PRO A 47 -18.62 24.79 2.22
N ALA A 48 -18.95 24.75 3.53
CA ALA A 48 -18.07 25.27 4.57
C ALA A 48 -16.73 24.50 4.63
N LEU A 49 -16.78 23.17 4.53
CA LEU A 49 -15.59 22.32 4.51
C LEU A 49 -14.78 22.53 3.23
N SER A 50 -15.45 22.55 2.05
CA SER A 50 -14.78 22.82 0.77
C SER A 50 -14.04 24.15 0.78
N SER A 51 -14.73 25.24 1.13
CA SER A 51 -14.15 26.59 1.18
C SER A 51 -12.95 26.63 2.12
N TRP A 52 -13.09 26.01 3.29
CA TRP A 52 -12.01 25.97 4.28
C TRP A 52 -10.78 25.19 3.77
N LEU A 53 -10.97 24.02 3.14
CA LEU A 53 -9.86 23.25 2.58
C LEU A 53 -9.18 23.99 1.42
N ARG A 54 -9.93 24.62 0.52
CA ARG A 54 -9.38 25.32 -0.66
C ARG A 54 -8.57 26.57 -0.33
N GLN A 55 -8.84 27.22 0.79
CA GLN A 55 -8.15 28.46 1.21
C GLN A 55 -6.82 28.20 1.93
N ARG A 56 -6.52 26.95 2.27
CA ARG A 56 -5.28 26.57 2.96
C ARG A 56 -4.08 26.56 2.02
N SER A 57 -2.90 26.82 2.59
CA SER A 57 -1.64 26.76 1.85
C SER A 57 -1.20 25.32 1.57
N LEU A 58 -0.23 25.15 0.66
CA LEU A 58 0.41 23.86 0.40
C LEU A 58 1.15 23.35 1.64
N GLU A 59 1.89 24.21 2.35
CA GLU A 59 2.59 23.87 3.58
C GLU A 59 1.65 23.35 4.67
N GLN A 60 0.49 23.99 4.83
CA GLN A 60 -0.56 23.55 5.75
C GLN A 60 -1.14 22.18 5.38
N ALA A 61 -1.18 21.84 4.10
CA ALA A 61 -1.62 20.52 3.64
C ALA A 61 -0.56 19.45 3.93
N GLU A 62 0.71 19.76 3.68
CA GLU A 62 1.83 18.85 3.92
C GLU A 62 2.00 18.52 5.40
N ALA A 63 1.86 19.51 6.28
CA ALA A 63 1.93 19.32 7.73
C ALA A 63 0.84 18.37 8.25
N ALA A 64 -0.35 18.39 7.63
CA ALA A 64 -1.47 17.53 8.01
C ALA A 64 -1.52 16.19 7.25
N HIS A 65 -0.65 15.97 6.25
CA HIS A 65 -0.81 14.88 5.27
C HIS A 65 -0.81 13.47 5.87
N ASN A 66 0.02 13.23 6.90
CA ASN A 66 0.15 11.95 7.58
C ASN A 66 -0.73 11.84 8.84
N HIS A 67 -1.29 12.96 9.30
CA HIS A 67 -2.16 13.02 10.47
C HIS A 67 -3.44 13.82 10.17
N PRO A 68 -4.19 13.48 9.10
CA PRO A 68 -5.40 14.21 8.75
C PRO A 68 -6.45 14.15 9.88
N GLU A 69 -6.44 13.11 10.71
CA GLU A 69 -7.35 12.95 11.84
C GLU A 69 -7.22 14.02 12.92
N GLN A 70 -6.08 14.71 12.98
CA GLN A 70 -5.80 15.78 13.95
C GLN A 70 -6.25 17.16 13.44
N LEU A 71 -6.74 17.23 12.21
CA LEU A 71 -7.12 18.47 11.56
C LEU A 71 -8.44 19.03 12.12
N GLY A 72 -8.39 20.24 12.68
CA GLY A 72 -9.56 20.98 13.15
C GLY A 72 -10.41 21.58 12.02
N ALA A 73 -10.82 20.76 11.05
CA ALA A 73 -11.64 21.17 9.91
C ALA A 73 -13.15 21.23 10.25
N PRO A 74 -13.96 22.00 9.50
CA PRO A 74 -15.41 22.02 9.66
C PRO A 74 -16.08 20.65 9.47
N ALA A 75 -17.31 20.51 9.99
CA ALA A 75 -18.14 19.32 9.76
C ALA A 75 -18.33 19.04 8.25
N PRO A 76 -18.41 17.75 7.84
CA PRO A 76 -18.45 16.54 8.68
C PRO A 76 -17.09 15.99 9.13
N PHE A 77 -15.98 16.68 8.84
CA PHE A 77 -14.62 16.14 8.97
C PHE A 77 -14.29 15.55 10.36
N PRO A 78 -14.56 16.22 11.50
CA PRO A 78 -14.17 15.68 12.82
C PRO A 78 -14.89 14.37 13.18
N LEU A 79 -16.16 14.22 12.76
CA LEU A 79 -16.93 13.00 13.00
C LEU A 79 -16.35 11.83 12.20
N LEU A 80 -16.08 12.07 10.91
CA LEU A 80 -15.47 11.09 10.02
C LEU A 80 -14.08 10.66 10.52
N ALA A 81 -13.26 11.62 10.96
CA ALA A 81 -11.94 11.33 11.51
C ALA A 81 -12.01 10.44 12.75
N LYS A 82 -12.93 10.73 13.68
CA LYS A 82 -13.16 9.93 14.88
C LYS A 82 -13.63 8.52 14.53
N GLN A 83 -14.62 8.38 13.66
CA GLN A 83 -15.14 7.07 13.23
C GLN A 83 -14.08 6.25 12.51
N ALA A 84 -13.36 6.86 11.55
CA ALA A 84 -12.27 6.21 10.83
C ALA A 84 -11.20 5.69 11.79
N GLY A 85 -10.79 6.50 12.77
CA GLY A 85 -9.81 6.11 13.80
C GLY A 85 -10.29 4.94 14.65
N GLN A 86 -11.53 4.99 15.16
CA GLN A 86 -12.12 3.92 15.97
C GLN A 86 -12.24 2.59 15.20
N LEU A 87 -12.69 2.67 13.94
CA LEU A 87 -12.85 1.50 13.08
C LEU A 87 -11.51 0.91 12.63
N SER A 88 -10.46 1.72 12.58
CA SER A 88 -9.11 1.35 12.15
C SER A 88 -8.17 0.89 13.27
N GLU A 89 -8.60 1.00 14.53
CA GLU A 89 -7.79 0.67 15.69
C GLU A 89 -7.49 -0.83 15.73
N VAL A 90 -6.20 -1.18 15.69
CA VAL A 90 -5.67 -2.54 15.75
C VAL A 90 -4.40 -2.52 16.59
N GLY A 91 -4.28 -3.44 17.54
CA GLY A 91 -3.10 -3.57 18.39
C GLY A 91 -1.89 -4.22 17.74
N GLU A 92 -0.74 -4.07 18.39
CA GLU A 92 0.51 -4.73 18.01
C GLU A 92 0.43 -6.23 18.26
N LEU A 93 0.95 -7.02 17.32
CA LEU A 93 1.09 -8.46 17.49
C LEU A 93 2.02 -8.79 18.67
N PRO A 94 1.83 -9.93 19.36
CA PRO A 94 2.78 -10.40 20.36
C PRO A 94 4.16 -10.55 19.71
N SER A 95 5.22 -10.14 20.42
CA SER A 95 6.59 -10.26 19.95
C SER A 95 7.34 -11.36 20.70
N ILE A 96 8.31 -11.95 20.02
CA ILE A 96 9.27 -12.92 20.54
C ILE A 96 10.67 -12.34 20.46
N ALA A 97 11.53 -12.71 21.40
CA ALA A 97 12.94 -12.38 21.32
C ALA A 97 13.58 -13.14 20.16
N LEU A 98 14.18 -12.42 19.22
CA LEU A 98 14.94 -13.03 18.15
C LEU A 98 16.36 -13.33 18.63
N ALA A 99 16.89 -14.48 18.21
CA ALA A 99 18.32 -14.72 18.31
C ALA A 99 19.07 -13.63 17.52
N PRO A 100 20.25 -13.18 17.99
CA PRO A 100 21.08 -12.25 17.25
C PRO A 100 21.33 -12.78 15.84
N ALA A 101 21.15 -11.91 14.83
CA ALA A 101 21.50 -12.27 13.47
C ALA A 101 22.98 -12.64 13.40
N SER A 102 23.32 -13.70 12.65
CA SER A 102 24.71 -14.06 12.45
C SER A 102 25.46 -12.91 11.77
N HIS A 103 26.73 -12.75 12.15
CA HIS A 103 27.56 -11.65 11.68
C HIS A 103 27.58 -11.63 10.15
N ARG A 104 27.20 -10.50 9.54
CA ARG A 104 27.12 -10.21 8.09
C ARG A 104 25.80 -10.51 7.35
N LEU A 105 24.75 -11.04 7.98
CA LEU A 105 23.46 -11.21 7.27
C LEU A 105 22.79 -9.89 6.82
N ASN A 106 23.16 -8.79 7.47
CA ASN A 106 22.68 -7.44 7.16
C ASN A 106 23.54 -6.70 6.12
N VAL A 107 24.69 -7.26 5.71
CA VAL A 107 25.56 -6.64 4.70
C VAL A 107 24.81 -6.57 3.36
N ASP A 108 24.92 -5.43 2.69
CA ASP A 108 24.20 -5.10 1.45
C ASP A 108 22.66 -5.08 1.54
N VAL A 109 22.09 -5.05 2.75
CA VAL A 109 20.67 -4.79 2.97
C VAL A 109 20.47 -3.32 3.36
N PRO A 110 19.67 -2.54 2.61
CA PRO A 110 19.32 -1.18 3.05
C PRO A 110 18.73 -1.20 4.47
N GLY A 111 19.22 -0.34 5.36
CA GLY A 111 18.88 -0.41 6.80
C GLY A 111 17.38 -0.45 7.10
N ARG A 112 16.56 0.29 6.35
CA ARG A 112 15.08 0.23 6.48
C ARG A 112 14.51 -1.16 6.13
N LYS A 113 14.99 -1.79 5.07
CA LYS A 113 14.56 -3.14 4.68
C LYS A 113 14.92 -4.13 5.78
N TRP A 114 16.11 -4.00 6.36
CA TRP A 114 16.52 -4.85 7.48
C TRP A 114 15.63 -4.67 8.71
N GLN A 115 15.32 -3.42 9.08
CA GLN A 115 14.40 -3.13 10.18
C GLN A 115 13.01 -3.75 9.97
N GLN A 116 12.48 -3.74 8.74
CA GLN A 116 11.19 -4.39 8.44
C GLN A 116 11.27 -5.91 8.58
N ILE A 117 12.39 -6.51 8.16
CA ILE A 117 12.64 -7.96 8.31
C ILE A 117 12.72 -8.32 9.80
N GLU A 118 13.47 -7.57 10.61
CA GLU A 118 13.57 -7.80 12.07
C GLU A 118 12.20 -7.68 12.73
N ALA A 119 11.45 -6.61 12.42
CA ALA A 119 10.12 -6.39 12.98
C ALA A 119 9.17 -7.55 12.61
N PHE A 120 9.08 -7.91 11.32
CA PHE A 120 8.27 -9.03 10.85
C PHE A 120 8.67 -10.35 11.51
N ALA A 121 9.97 -10.65 11.56
CA ALA A 121 10.49 -11.87 12.17
C ALA A 121 10.13 -11.97 13.65
N SER A 122 10.13 -10.84 14.36
CA SER A 122 9.87 -10.78 15.81
C SER A 122 8.43 -11.15 16.17
N HIS A 123 7.51 -11.25 15.21
CA HIS A 123 6.13 -11.64 15.45
C HIS A 123 5.82 -13.09 15.05
N LEU A 124 6.82 -13.88 14.63
CA LEU A 124 6.62 -15.28 14.20
C LEU A 124 6.61 -16.28 15.37
N GLY A 125 5.88 -15.93 16.43
CA GLY A 125 5.68 -16.76 17.62
C GLY A 125 4.63 -17.84 17.44
N PHE A 126 4.78 -18.70 16.41
CA PHE A 126 3.82 -19.76 16.12
C PHE A 126 3.76 -20.83 17.22
N THR A 127 2.59 -21.47 17.36
CA THR A 127 2.36 -22.54 18.34
C THR A 127 3.24 -23.77 18.09
N ARG A 128 3.45 -24.13 16.82
CA ARG A 128 4.39 -25.19 16.43
C ARG A 128 5.65 -24.56 15.85
N THR A 129 6.82 -25.05 16.26
CA THR A 129 8.09 -24.59 15.69
C THR A 129 8.14 -24.91 14.19
N PRO A 130 8.36 -23.91 13.32
CA PRO A 130 8.56 -24.12 11.89
C PRO A 130 9.71 -25.08 11.62
N GLN A 131 9.54 -25.99 10.67
CA GLN A 131 10.58 -26.93 10.25
C GLN A 131 11.15 -26.57 8.87
N HIS A 132 10.32 -26.01 8.00
CA HIS A 132 10.71 -25.61 6.65
C HIS A 132 10.06 -24.28 6.30
N TRP A 133 10.87 -23.23 6.20
CA TRP A 133 10.42 -21.91 5.76
C TRP A 133 10.28 -21.85 4.24
N LEU A 134 9.19 -21.27 3.76
CA LEU A 134 9.01 -20.92 2.35
C LEU A 134 8.91 -19.40 2.23
N ASP A 135 9.96 -18.76 1.70
CA ASP A 135 10.02 -17.32 1.46
C ASP A 135 9.45 -17.00 0.07
N TRP A 136 8.25 -16.42 0.05
CA TRP A 136 7.48 -16.14 -1.17
C TRP A 136 7.79 -14.76 -1.73
N CYS A 137 8.15 -14.68 -3.02
CA CYS A 137 8.71 -13.47 -3.64
C CYS A 137 9.98 -13.01 -2.89
N SER A 138 10.91 -13.94 -2.71
CA SER A 138 12.02 -13.81 -1.75
C SER A 138 13.06 -12.74 -2.10
N GLY A 139 13.12 -12.29 -3.36
CA GLY A 139 14.28 -11.59 -3.89
C GLY A 139 15.54 -12.40 -3.65
N LYS A 140 16.52 -11.82 -2.95
CA LYS A 140 17.77 -12.50 -2.53
C LYS A 140 17.62 -13.36 -1.26
N GLY A 141 16.39 -13.65 -0.82
CA GLY A 141 16.10 -14.48 0.37
C GLY A 141 16.59 -13.90 1.69
N HIS A 142 16.56 -12.57 1.88
CA HIS A 142 17.03 -11.96 3.13
C HIS A 142 16.09 -12.25 4.31
N LEU A 143 14.78 -12.31 4.07
CA LEU A 143 13.81 -12.65 5.11
C LEU A 143 14.01 -14.11 5.53
N GLY A 144 13.90 -15.04 4.59
CA GLY A 144 14.07 -16.47 4.86
C GLY A 144 15.38 -16.78 5.60
N ARG A 145 16.51 -16.23 5.14
CA ARG A 145 17.81 -16.42 5.81
C ARG A 145 17.87 -15.84 7.21
N ARG A 146 17.13 -14.76 7.49
CA ARG A 146 17.04 -14.18 8.84
C ARG A 146 16.21 -15.06 9.79
N LEU A 147 15.21 -15.76 9.26
CA LEU A 147 14.36 -16.67 10.02
C LEU A 147 15.01 -18.02 10.30
N LEU A 148 15.89 -18.46 9.40
CA LEU A 148 16.47 -19.79 9.39
C LEU A 148 17.35 -20.06 10.63
N GLN A 149 17.00 -21.09 11.40
CA GLN A 149 17.88 -21.72 12.37
C GLN A 149 18.65 -22.86 11.70
N ALA A 150 19.89 -22.59 11.29
CA ALA A 150 20.67 -23.42 10.36
C ALA A 150 20.75 -24.91 10.72
N ASP A 151 20.80 -25.27 12.00
CA ASP A 151 20.95 -26.67 12.43
C ASP A 151 19.64 -27.45 12.56
N ARG A 152 18.49 -26.80 12.35
CA ARG A 152 17.16 -27.37 12.67
C ARG A 152 16.11 -27.19 11.59
N GLN A 153 16.32 -26.26 10.67
CA GLN A 153 15.30 -25.80 9.74
C GLN A 153 15.85 -25.76 8.32
N ARG A 154 14.94 -25.89 7.36
CA ARG A 154 15.23 -25.70 5.93
C ARG A 154 14.60 -24.41 5.43
N LEU A 155 15.14 -23.88 4.33
CA LEU A 155 14.59 -22.74 3.63
C LEU A 155 14.41 -23.04 2.14
N THR A 156 13.25 -22.71 1.60
CA THR A 156 13.03 -22.60 0.15
C THR A 156 12.62 -21.16 -0.18
N CYS A 157 13.34 -20.55 -1.11
CA CYS A 157 13.13 -19.21 -1.62
C CYS A 157 12.56 -19.31 -3.05
N LEU A 158 11.38 -18.71 -3.28
CA LEU A 158 10.77 -18.63 -4.62
C LEU A 158 10.90 -17.20 -5.16
N GLU A 159 11.54 -17.06 -6.32
CA GLU A 159 11.78 -15.76 -6.96
C GLU A 159 11.71 -15.87 -8.49
N PHE A 160 11.18 -14.84 -9.15
CA PHE A 160 10.97 -14.79 -10.59
C PHE A 160 12.18 -14.21 -11.35
N ASP A 161 12.95 -13.30 -10.74
CA ASP A 161 14.13 -12.72 -11.37
C ASP A 161 15.35 -13.66 -11.23
N PRO A 162 15.88 -14.21 -12.35
CA PRO A 162 17.01 -15.13 -12.32
C PRO A 162 18.29 -14.50 -11.71
N THR A 163 18.46 -13.19 -11.83
CA THR A 163 19.59 -12.46 -11.23
C THR A 163 19.49 -12.46 -9.71
N LEU A 164 18.29 -12.27 -9.17
CA LEU A 164 18.05 -12.28 -7.73
C LEU A 164 18.18 -13.69 -7.16
N VAL A 165 17.72 -14.72 -7.89
CA VAL A 165 17.89 -16.14 -7.54
C VAL A 165 19.37 -16.49 -7.44
N ALA A 166 20.17 -16.13 -8.45
CA ALA A 166 21.61 -16.39 -8.45
C ALA A 166 22.32 -15.71 -7.27
N ALA A 167 22.04 -14.42 -7.06
CA ALA A 167 22.61 -13.66 -5.94
C ALA A 167 22.18 -14.23 -4.57
N GLY A 168 20.92 -14.68 -4.43
CA GLY A 168 20.43 -15.33 -3.23
C GLY A 168 21.17 -16.64 -2.92
N ARG A 169 21.39 -17.47 -3.95
CA ARG A 169 22.13 -18.72 -3.85
C ARG A 169 23.57 -18.51 -3.40
N GLU A 170 24.27 -17.56 -4.02
CA GLU A 170 25.65 -17.21 -3.64
C GLU A 170 25.74 -16.79 -2.17
N LEU A 171 24.79 -15.98 -1.69
CA LEU A 171 24.74 -15.55 -0.29
C LEU A 171 24.47 -16.71 0.67
N SER A 172 23.53 -17.61 0.35
CA SER A 172 23.26 -18.80 1.17
C SER A 172 24.47 -19.73 1.24
N LEU A 173 25.17 -19.94 0.12
CA LEU A 173 26.41 -20.74 0.08
C LEU A 173 27.52 -20.10 0.91
N HIS A 174 27.70 -18.78 0.81
CA HIS A 174 28.69 -18.05 1.59
C HIS A 174 28.47 -18.20 3.10
N HIS A 175 27.21 -18.25 3.54
CA HIS A 175 26.82 -18.43 4.94
C HIS A 175 26.59 -19.88 5.37
N GLN A 176 26.81 -20.86 4.47
CA GLN A 176 26.63 -22.30 4.72
C GLN A 176 25.21 -22.63 5.25
N LEU A 177 24.19 -22.00 4.67
CA LEU A 177 22.79 -22.19 5.07
C LEU A 177 22.12 -23.27 4.22
N ASP A 178 21.31 -24.14 4.84
CA ASP A 178 20.43 -25.09 4.15
C ASP A 178 19.23 -24.36 3.51
N ALA A 179 19.51 -23.72 2.38
CA ALA A 179 18.60 -22.82 1.69
C ALA A 179 18.62 -23.06 0.18
N GLU A 180 17.47 -23.49 -0.35
CA GLU A 180 17.25 -23.68 -1.77
C GLU A 180 16.65 -22.42 -2.40
N HIS A 181 17.26 -21.92 -3.48
CA HIS A 181 16.74 -20.80 -4.26
C HIS A 181 16.26 -21.30 -5.62
N ARG A 182 14.96 -21.18 -5.86
CA ARG A 182 14.27 -21.67 -7.06
C ARG A 182 13.77 -20.50 -7.91
N LEU A 183 14.02 -20.58 -9.21
CA LEU A 183 13.41 -19.72 -10.20
C LEU A 183 11.95 -20.15 -10.38
N GLN A 184 11.00 -19.35 -9.92
CA GLN A 184 9.57 -19.65 -9.99
C GLN A 184 8.78 -18.37 -10.25
N ASP A 185 7.99 -18.37 -11.32
CA ASP A 185 6.85 -17.46 -11.41
C ASP A 185 5.77 -17.94 -10.46
N VAL A 186 5.57 -17.23 -9.37
CA VAL A 186 4.62 -17.61 -8.33
C VAL A 186 3.15 -17.49 -8.77
N LEU A 187 2.87 -16.79 -9.88
CA LEU A 187 1.55 -16.71 -10.49
C LEU A 187 1.28 -17.86 -11.47
N ALA A 188 2.31 -18.61 -11.87
CA ALA A 188 2.16 -19.74 -12.78
C ALA A 188 1.36 -20.90 -12.14
N GLY A 189 0.84 -21.77 -12.99
CA GLY A 189 0.02 -22.91 -12.56
C GLY A 189 0.82 -23.96 -11.78
N ASP A 190 2.10 -24.13 -12.10
CA ASP A 190 3.02 -25.08 -11.47
C ASP A 190 3.52 -24.63 -10.09
N ALA A 191 3.32 -23.36 -9.72
CA ALA A 191 3.69 -22.83 -8.41
C ALA A 191 3.06 -23.62 -7.25
N ALA A 192 1.90 -24.26 -7.47
CA ALA A 192 1.26 -25.14 -6.49
C ALA A 192 2.17 -26.31 -6.05
N GLN A 193 3.05 -26.79 -6.92
CA GLN A 193 3.97 -27.89 -6.64
C GLN A 193 5.11 -27.49 -5.71
N GLN A 194 5.28 -26.19 -5.46
CA GLN A 194 6.32 -25.65 -4.59
C GLN A 194 5.88 -25.58 -3.12
N LEU A 195 4.58 -25.79 -2.82
CA LEU A 195 4.05 -25.76 -1.46
C LEU A 195 3.62 -27.15 -1.01
N GLY A 196 3.58 -27.32 0.31
CA GLY A 196 3.24 -28.58 0.96
C GLY A 196 2.95 -28.38 2.46
N PRO A 197 2.36 -29.37 3.15
CA PRO A 197 1.94 -29.25 4.54
C PRO A 197 3.04 -28.94 5.55
N GLU A 198 4.28 -29.30 5.21
CA GLU A 198 5.51 -29.06 5.99
C GLU A 198 5.97 -27.60 5.96
N HIS A 199 5.52 -26.83 4.97
CA HIS A 199 5.98 -25.47 4.77
C HIS A 199 5.26 -24.49 5.72
N THR A 200 6.05 -23.62 6.33
CA THR A 200 5.62 -22.37 6.95
C THR A 200 5.91 -21.25 5.95
N ALA A 201 4.88 -20.77 5.25
CA ALA A 201 5.07 -19.80 4.19
C ALA A 201 5.01 -18.36 4.71
N VAL A 202 5.98 -17.54 4.29
CA VAL A 202 6.14 -16.16 4.71
C VAL A 202 6.18 -15.21 3.52
N ALA A 203 5.59 -14.03 3.68
CA ALA A 203 5.57 -13.00 2.65
C ALA A 203 5.54 -11.58 3.25
N LEU A 204 6.68 -10.89 3.25
CA LEU A 204 6.76 -9.49 3.68
C LEU A 204 6.44 -8.49 2.56
N HIS A 205 6.83 -8.81 1.31
CA HIS A 205 6.65 -7.92 0.15
C HIS A 205 6.05 -8.61 -1.08
N ALA A 206 5.18 -9.59 -0.87
CA ALA A 206 4.35 -10.13 -1.94
C ALA A 206 3.20 -9.14 -2.24
N CYS A 207 3.34 -8.34 -3.30
CA CYS A 207 2.41 -7.25 -3.60
C CYS A 207 1.15 -7.73 -4.33
N GLY A 208 -0.02 -7.19 -3.96
CA GLY A 208 -1.30 -7.43 -4.67
C GLY A 208 -1.61 -8.90 -4.89
N ASP A 209 -1.80 -9.33 -6.14
CA ASP A 209 -2.17 -10.72 -6.47
C ASP A 209 -1.13 -11.75 -6.02
N LEU A 210 0.13 -11.36 -5.77
CA LEU A 210 1.17 -12.27 -5.31
C LEU A 210 0.87 -12.85 -3.93
N HIS A 211 0.43 -12.04 -2.95
CA HIS A 211 0.05 -12.58 -1.64
C HIS A 211 -1.30 -13.30 -1.68
N VAL A 212 -2.22 -12.88 -2.56
CA VAL A 212 -3.50 -13.57 -2.78
C VAL A 212 -3.25 -14.99 -3.27
N ARG A 213 -2.35 -15.13 -4.26
CA ARG A 213 -1.95 -16.42 -4.80
C ARG A 213 -1.30 -17.31 -3.75
N LEU A 214 -0.43 -16.76 -2.90
CA LEU A 214 0.13 -17.49 -1.76
C LEU A 214 -0.96 -18.05 -0.85
N MET A 215 -1.92 -17.20 -0.43
CA MET A 215 -3.00 -17.63 0.47
C MET A 215 -3.84 -18.75 -0.14
N GLN A 216 -4.19 -18.64 -1.42
CA GLN A 216 -4.95 -19.66 -2.13
C GLN A 216 -4.19 -20.99 -2.18
N LEU A 217 -2.95 -20.95 -2.66
CA LEU A 217 -2.15 -22.17 -2.83
C LEU A 217 -1.77 -22.81 -1.50
N ALA A 218 -1.32 -22.04 -0.51
CA ALA A 218 -0.94 -22.59 0.78
C ALA A 218 -2.12 -23.23 1.52
N SER A 219 -3.31 -22.61 1.43
CA SER A 219 -4.53 -23.17 1.98
C SER A 219 -4.90 -24.50 1.31
N GLN A 220 -4.84 -24.55 -0.03
CA GLN A 220 -5.13 -25.75 -0.83
C GLN A 220 -4.11 -26.88 -0.63
N GLN A 221 -2.81 -26.55 -0.52
CA GLN A 221 -1.71 -27.52 -0.38
C GLN A 221 -1.47 -27.98 1.06
N GLY A 222 -2.34 -27.63 2.01
CA GLY A 222 -2.22 -28.16 3.37
C GLY A 222 -1.22 -27.43 4.27
N CYS A 223 -0.61 -26.31 3.85
CA CYS A 223 0.35 -25.57 4.69
C CYS A 223 -0.28 -25.23 6.04
N ARG A 224 0.43 -25.49 7.13
CA ARG A 224 -0.12 -25.32 8.48
C ARG A 224 0.00 -23.90 9.01
N GLN A 225 1.00 -23.16 8.53
CA GLN A 225 1.37 -21.87 9.10
C GLN A 225 1.66 -20.86 8.00
N LEU A 226 1.12 -19.65 8.16
CA LEU A 226 1.28 -18.53 7.24
C LEU A 226 1.61 -17.26 8.02
N ALA A 227 2.54 -16.47 7.51
CA ALA A 227 2.75 -15.10 7.94
C ALA A 227 2.84 -14.17 6.73
N ILE A 228 1.91 -13.23 6.62
CA ILE A 228 1.77 -12.39 5.43
C ILE A 228 1.62 -10.95 5.89
N ALA A 229 2.41 -10.04 5.32
CA ALA A 229 2.20 -8.60 5.42
C ALA A 229 1.70 -8.09 4.05
N PRO A 230 0.37 -8.06 3.81
CA PRO A 230 -0.18 -7.60 2.54
C PRO A 230 0.25 -6.17 2.25
N CYS A 231 0.68 -5.93 1.02
CA CYS A 231 1.03 -4.59 0.57
C CYS A 231 0.64 -4.37 -0.90
N CYS A 232 0.62 -3.10 -1.34
CA CYS A 232 0.37 -2.69 -2.73
C CYS A 232 -0.91 -3.32 -3.33
N TYR A 233 -2.06 -3.08 -2.69
CA TYR A 233 -3.36 -3.66 -3.07
C TYR A 233 -3.81 -3.36 -4.50
N ASN A 234 -3.25 -2.34 -5.15
CA ASN A 234 -3.55 -1.97 -6.53
C ASN A 234 -2.79 -2.81 -7.58
N ARG A 235 -1.84 -3.67 -7.18
CA ARG A 235 -1.09 -4.55 -8.10
C ARG A 235 -1.88 -5.84 -8.38
N ILE A 236 -3.00 -5.67 -9.07
CA ILE A 236 -3.89 -6.75 -9.47
C ILE A 236 -3.94 -6.87 -10.99
N GLN A 237 -4.16 -8.08 -11.51
CA GLN A 237 -4.34 -8.35 -12.93
C GLN A 237 -5.71 -7.89 -13.43
N ALA A 238 -6.74 -8.05 -12.59
CA ALA A 238 -8.10 -7.63 -12.91
C ALA A 238 -8.24 -6.10 -12.83
N PRO A 239 -9.13 -5.48 -13.62
CA PRO A 239 -9.40 -4.04 -13.53
C PRO A 239 -10.14 -3.64 -12.25
N VAL A 240 -10.69 -4.62 -11.52
CA VAL A 240 -11.50 -4.46 -10.32
C VAL A 240 -11.06 -5.47 -9.28
N TYR A 241 -11.03 -5.05 -8.01
CA TYR A 241 -10.73 -5.90 -6.87
C TYR A 241 -11.62 -7.15 -6.85
N GLN A 242 -11.00 -8.32 -6.67
CA GLN A 242 -11.71 -9.59 -6.52
C GLN A 242 -11.76 -9.96 -5.03
N PRO A 243 -12.94 -9.85 -4.38
CA PRO A 243 -13.07 -10.25 -2.98
C PRO A 243 -12.86 -11.76 -2.81
N LEU A 244 -12.31 -12.16 -1.67
CA LEU A 244 -11.98 -13.57 -1.39
C LEU A 244 -12.96 -14.24 -0.43
N SER A 245 -13.34 -13.54 0.64
CA SER A 245 -14.24 -14.05 1.68
C SER A 245 -15.69 -13.93 1.27
N ALA A 246 -16.55 -14.80 1.83
CA ALA A 246 -17.99 -14.75 1.60
C ALA A 246 -18.58 -13.38 2.01
N ALA A 247 -18.07 -12.79 3.08
CA ALA A 247 -18.53 -11.47 3.56
C ALA A 247 -18.21 -10.34 2.58
N ALA A 248 -16.99 -10.32 2.01
CA ALA A 248 -16.61 -9.30 1.04
C ALA A 248 -17.29 -9.51 -0.32
N ILE A 249 -17.52 -10.75 -0.73
CA ILE A 249 -18.33 -11.07 -1.92
C ILE A 249 -19.76 -10.50 -1.75
N ALA A 250 -20.32 -10.56 -0.54
CA ALA A 250 -21.67 -10.07 -0.24
C ALA A 250 -21.78 -8.54 -0.01
N SER A 251 -20.65 -7.83 0.19
CA SER A 251 -20.61 -6.39 0.51
C SER A 251 -21.25 -5.51 -0.58
N GLY A 252 -21.08 -5.88 -1.85
CA GLY A 252 -21.47 -5.04 -2.99
C GLY A 252 -20.57 -3.81 -3.22
N LEU A 253 -19.53 -3.58 -2.39
CA LEU A 253 -18.49 -2.60 -2.66
C LEU A 253 -17.59 -3.07 -3.81
N GLN A 254 -17.61 -2.36 -4.94
CA GLN A 254 -16.72 -2.62 -6.07
C GLN A 254 -15.57 -1.60 -6.09
N LEU A 255 -14.33 -2.07 -6.00
CA LEU A 255 -13.14 -1.20 -5.96
C LEU A 255 -12.34 -1.33 -7.25
N SER A 256 -12.16 -0.22 -7.97
CA SER A 256 -11.26 -0.17 -9.13
C SER A 256 -9.79 -0.18 -8.69
N VAL A 257 -8.87 -0.43 -9.62
CA VAL A 257 -7.41 -0.27 -9.39
C VAL A 257 -7.08 1.13 -8.84
N ASP A 258 -7.79 2.17 -9.30
CA ASP A 258 -7.61 3.54 -8.83
C ASP A 258 -8.05 3.72 -7.37
N ASP A 259 -9.14 3.08 -6.94
CA ASP A 259 -9.61 3.09 -5.56
C ASP A 259 -8.59 2.40 -4.62
N LEU A 260 -8.03 1.28 -5.07
CA LEU A 260 -6.97 0.54 -4.34
C LEU A 260 -5.67 1.34 -4.21
N GLY A 261 -5.52 2.44 -4.97
CA GLY A 261 -4.43 3.39 -4.81
C GLY A 261 -4.55 4.26 -3.55
N LEU A 262 -5.74 4.44 -2.98
CA LEU A 262 -5.95 5.33 -1.83
C LEU A 262 -5.16 4.88 -0.59
N PRO A 263 -5.21 3.62 -0.13
CA PRO A 263 -4.35 3.12 0.95
C PRO A 263 -2.85 3.31 0.72
N LEU A 264 -2.41 3.46 -0.53
CA LEU A 264 -1.00 3.57 -0.91
C LEU A 264 -0.52 5.02 -1.04
N SER A 265 -1.44 5.98 -0.92
CA SER A 265 -1.14 7.41 -1.10
C SER A 265 -0.40 8.05 0.08
N GLU A 266 -0.21 7.32 1.19
CA GLU A 266 0.55 7.80 2.34
C GLU A 266 2.06 7.76 2.09
N THR A 267 2.73 8.88 2.36
CA THR A 267 4.18 9.03 2.16
C THR A 267 4.89 9.43 3.44
N VAL A 268 5.64 8.50 4.04
CA VAL A 268 6.39 8.73 5.30
C VAL A 268 7.91 8.78 5.12
N THR A 269 8.42 8.36 3.96
CA THR A 269 9.86 8.06 3.79
C THR A 269 10.62 8.99 2.84
N ALA A 270 9.92 9.89 2.13
CA ALA A 270 10.53 10.76 1.13
C ALA A 270 11.26 11.93 1.80
N GLY A 271 12.55 12.12 1.50
CA GLY A 271 13.33 13.27 1.99
C GLY A 271 12.88 14.60 1.36
N ALA A 272 13.32 15.73 1.92
CA ALA A 272 12.88 17.08 1.51
C ALA A 272 13.10 17.37 0.01
N ARG A 273 14.24 16.92 -0.55
CA ARG A 273 14.53 17.06 -1.99
C ARG A 273 13.51 16.32 -2.85
N VAL A 274 13.17 15.08 -2.48
CA VAL A 274 12.21 14.24 -3.22
C VAL A 274 10.80 14.84 -3.15
N ARG A 275 10.43 15.40 -1.99
CA ARG A 275 9.15 16.12 -1.83
C ARG A 275 9.06 17.32 -2.77
N ARG A 276 10.03 18.24 -2.73
CA ARG A 276 10.07 19.41 -3.64
C ARG A 276 9.98 19.02 -5.11
N GLN A 277 10.71 17.99 -5.52
CA GLN A 277 10.68 17.50 -6.90
C GLN A 277 9.31 16.92 -7.29
N ARG A 278 8.66 16.18 -6.39
CA ARG A 278 7.30 15.67 -6.59
C ARG A 278 6.31 16.81 -6.73
N ASP A 279 6.40 17.80 -5.86
CA ASP A 279 5.46 18.92 -5.82
C ASP A 279 5.65 19.81 -7.05
N GLU A 280 6.89 20.07 -7.49
CA GLU A 280 7.15 20.75 -8.77
C GLU A 280 6.56 19.97 -9.96
N SER A 281 6.79 18.65 -10.02
CA SER A 281 6.23 17.79 -11.07
C SER A 281 4.71 17.86 -11.12
N MET A 282 4.06 17.83 -9.95
CA MET A 282 2.60 17.89 -9.86
C MET A 282 2.05 19.28 -10.18
N ALA A 283 2.67 20.36 -9.69
CA ALA A 283 2.26 21.72 -10.01
C ALA A 283 2.33 21.99 -11.52
N ARG A 284 3.42 21.56 -12.18
CA ARG A 284 3.56 21.69 -13.63
C ARG A 284 2.48 20.94 -14.40
N ARG A 285 2.17 19.69 -13.99
CA ARG A 285 1.10 18.88 -14.58
C ARG A 285 -0.28 19.51 -14.38
N LEU A 286 -0.55 20.07 -13.19
CA LEU A 286 -1.82 20.73 -12.90
C LEU A 286 -1.99 22.03 -13.68
N GLY A 287 -0.92 22.81 -13.87
CA GLY A 287 -0.95 23.97 -14.76
C GLY A 287 -1.19 23.56 -16.22
N PHE A 288 -0.54 22.49 -16.69
CA PHE A 288 -0.82 21.93 -18.01
C PHE A 288 -2.25 21.39 -18.13
N ASP A 289 -2.82 20.80 -17.08
CA ASP A 289 -4.22 20.35 -17.05
C ASP A 289 -5.18 21.53 -17.27
N LEU A 290 -4.91 22.69 -16.69
CA LEU A 290 -5.72 23.89 -16.92
C LEU A 290 -5.64 24.35 -18.38
N LEU A 291 -4.44 24.31 -18.97
CA LEU A 291 -4.23 24.66 -20.38
C LEU A 291 -4.94 23.69 -21.31
N GLN A 292 -4.79 22.37 -21.12
CA GLN A 292 -5.38 21.39 -22.03
C GLN A 292 -6.92 21.44 -22.04
N ARG A 293 -7.56 21.69 -20.88
CA ARG A 293 -9.01 21.90 -20.81
C ARG A 293 -9.44 23.12 -21.61
N GLN A 294 -8.69 24.22 -21.49
CA GLN A 294 -8.95 25.45 -22.25
C GLN A 294 -8.81 25.21 -23.77
N LEU A 295 -7.75 24.52 -24.20
CA LEU A 295 -7.51 24.25 -25.62
C LEU A 295 -8.57 23.33 -26.24
N ARG A 296 -9.05 22.34 -25.47
CA ARG A 296 -10.07 21.39 -25.93
C ARG A 296 -11.50 21.91 -25.77
N GLY A 297 -11.72 22.91 -24.91
CA GLY A 297 -13.05 23.42 -24.58
C GLY A 297 -13.89 22.45 -23.74
N GLU A 298 -13.25 21.52 -23.01
CA GLU A 298 -13.95 20.51 -22.21
C GLU A 298 -13.32 20.32 -20.83
N ASP A 299 -14.16 20.09 -19.83
CA ASP A 299 -13.75 19.89 -18.43
C ASP A 299 -13.43 18.42 -18.12
N GLU A 300 -12.61 17.79 -18.97
CA GLU A 300 -12.13 16.42 -18.78
C GLU A 300 -10.61 16.38 -18.58
N TYR A 301 -10.15 15.63 -17.58
CA TYR A 301 -8.71 15.42 -17.34
C TYR A 301 -8.09 14.59 -18.47
N LEU A 302 -7.06 15.13 -19.12
CA LEU A 302 -6.25 14.38 -20.10
C LEU A 302 -5.01 13.77 -19.42
N PRO A 303 -4.93 12.43 -19.25
CA PRO A 303 -3.80 11.81 -18.58
C PRO A 303 -2.48 12.05 -19.31
N THR A 304 -1.45 12.46 -18.59
CA THR A 304 -0.09 12.66 -19.13
C THR A 304 0.79 11.45 -18.83
N PRO A 305 1.72 11.08 -19.74
CA PRO A 305 2.61 9.93 -19.50
C PRO A 305 3.56 10.19 -18.32
N SER A 306 4.22 9.13 -17.85
CA SER A 306 5.32 9.26 -16.89
C SER A 306 6.50 10.01 -17.55
N LEU A 307 6.70 11.26 -17.15
CA LEU A 307 7.79 12.10 -17.66
C LEU A 307 9.09 11.90 -16.85
N PRO A 308 10.25 11.79 -17.52
CA PRO A 308 11.55 11.80 -16.85
C PRO A 308 11.79 13.06 -16.03
N VAL A 309 12.57 12.94 -14.95
CA VAL A 309 12.90 14.06 -14.04
C VAL A 309 13.53 15.25 -14.78
N SER A 310 14.27 14.99 -15.85
CA SER A 310 14.90 16.02 -16.68
C SER A 310 13.90 17.03 -17.27
N TRP A 311 12.62 16.66 -17.41
CA TRP A 311 11.57 17.60 -17.84
C TRP A 311 11.34 18.75 -16.86
N LEU A 312 11.63 18.55 -15.57
CA LEU A 312 11.49 19.61 -14.57
C LEU A 312 12.51 20.73 -14.77
N HIS A 313 13.64 20.46 -15.42
CA HIS A 313 14.66 21.48 -15.70
C HIS A 313 14.31 22.37 -16.90
N LYS A 314 13.24 22.05 -17.66
CA LYS A 314 12.81 22.84 -18.81
C LYS A 314 12.10 24.13 -18.35
N PRO A 315 12.24 25.24 -19.09
CA PRO A 315 11.33 26.37 -18.97
C PRO A 315 9.87 25.90 -19.06
N TYR A 316 8.97 26.51 -18.27
CA TYR A 316 7.60 26.03 -18.16
C TYR A 316 6.83 26.07 -19.49
N ALA A 317 7.09 27.08 -20.32
CA ALA A 317 6.54 27.18 -21.67
C ALA A 317 6.94 25.98 -22.55
N ASP A 318 8.22 25.59 -22.54
CA ASP A 318 8.72 24.47 -23.34
C ASP A 318 8.17 23.13 -22.83
N TYR A 319 8.09 22.97 -21.51
CA TYR A 319 7.39 21.85 -20.88
C TYR A 319 5.97 21.71 -21.42
N CYS A 320 5.20 22.81 -21.47
CA CYS A 320 3.81 22.77 -21.94
C CYS A 320 3.70 22.52 -23.45
N ARG A 321 4.55 23.15 -24.26
CA ARG A 321 4.55 22.95 -25.73
C ARG A 321 4.89 21.52 -26.12
N GLU A 322 5.94 20.95 -25.51
CA GLU A 322 6.32 19.57 -25.76
C GLU A 322 5.23 18.59 -25.31
N LEU A 323 4.61 18.85 -24.15
CA LEU A 323 3.54 18.01 -23.65
C LEU A 323 2.25 18.14 -24.49
N ALA A 324 1.94 19.34 -24.99
CA ALA A 324 0.86 19.56 -25.94
C ALA A 324 1.10 18.81 -27.26
N ALA A 325 2.32 18.88 -27.81
CA ALA A 325 2.70 18.12 -29.00
C ALA A 325 2.55 16.61 -28.79
N LEU A 326 2.98 16.07 -27.63
CA LEU A 326 2.77 14.67 -27.27
C LEU A 326 1.29 14.27 -27.16
N LYS A 327 0.41 15.25 -26.94
CA LYS A 327 -1.04 15.06 -26.81
C LYS A 327 -1.83 15.45 -28.06
N GLY A 328 -1.16 15.86 -29.13
CA GLY A 328 -1.83 16.34 -30.34
C GLY A 328 -2.64 17.61 -30.13
N LEU A 329 -2.26 18.44 -29.14
CA LEU A 329 -2.93 19.70 -28.83
C LEU A 329 -2.21 20.85 -29.53
N HIS A 330 -2.99 21.70 -30.20
CA HIS A 330 -2.50 22.93 -30.82
C HIS A 330 -2.62 24.11 -29.86
N ILE A 331 -1.57 24.92 -29.76
CA ILE A 331 -1.54 26.14 -28.94
C ILE A 331 -1.56 27.33 -29.89
N ASP A 332 -2.76 27.81 -30.23
CA ASP A 332 -2.95 28.82 -31.27
C ASP A 332 -2.59 30.24 -30.81
N GLN A 333 -2.74 30.51 -29.52
CA GLN A 333 -2.42 31.80 -28.89
C GLN A 333 -1.37 31.57 -27.82
N GLN A 334 -0.41 32.48 -27.70
CA GLN A 334 0.60 32.41 -26.65
C GLN A 334 -0.05 32.64 -25.28
N PRO A 335 -0.14 31.62 -24.41
CA PRO A 335 -0.67 31.78 -23.07
C PRO A 335 0.27 32.63 -22.23
N ASP A 336 -0.27 33.26 -21.19
CA ASP A 336 0.52 33.79 -20.09
C ASP A 336 1.10 32.61 -19.28
N TRP A 337 2.33 32.23 -19.63
CA TRP A 337 3.01 31.07 -19.04
C TRP A 337 3.25 31.22 -17.54
N ASP A 338 3.57 32.43 -17.08
CA ASP A 338 3.87 32.70 -15.67
C ASP A 338 2.58 32.64 -14.83
N ALA A 339 1.48 33.19 -15.35
CA ALA A 339 0.17 33.06 -14.72
C ALA A 339 -0.30 31.60 -14.68
N LEU A 340 -0.09 30.84 -15.75
CA LEU A 340 -0.45 29.41 -15.80
C LEU A 340 0.38 28.58 -14.81
N GLN A 341 1.68 28.87 -14.69
CA GLN A 341 2.55 28.21 -13.72
C GLN A 341 2.11 28.50 -12.28
N THR A 342 1.81 29.77 -11.98
CA THR A 342 1.24 30.19 -10.70
C THR A 342 -0.06 29.46 -10.39
N LYS A 343 -0.98 29.38 -11.36
CA LYS A 343 -2.23 28.61 -11.23
C LYS A 343 -1.98 27.13 -10.97
N GLY A 344 -0.95 26.53 -11.57
CA GLY A 344 -0.55 25.15 -11.30
C GLY A 344 -0.14 24.92 -9.83
N TRP A 345 0.61 25.84 -9.24
CA TRP A 345 0.96 25.80 -7.82
C TRP A 345 -0.23 26.03 -6.89
N GLN A 346 -1.09 27.01 -7.21
CA GLN A 346 -2.34 27.23 -6.47
C GLN A 346 -3.23 25.99 -6.51
N ARG A 347 -3.33 25.36 -7.69
CA ARG A 347 -4.10 24.13 -7.87
C ARG A 347 -3.49 22.99 -7.07
N LEU A 348 -2.16 22.87 -6.99
CA LEU A 348 -1.52 21.87 -6.14
C LEU A 348 -1.90 22.04 -4.66
N ALA A 349 -1.91 23.27 -4.14
CA ALA A 349 -2.34 23.54 -2.77
C ALA A 349 -3.80 23.10 -2.54
N GLN A 350 -4.70 23.41 -3.48
CA GLN A 350 -6.10 22.97 -3.42
C GLN A 350 -6.21 21.44 -3.47
N VAL A 351 -5.50 20.78 -4.38
CA VAL A 351 -5.49 19.31 -4.51
C VAL A 351 -5.07 18.68 -3.19
N ARG A 352 -3.96 19.13 -2.59
CA ARG A 352 -3.43 18.56 -1.36
C ARG A 352 -4.35 18.74 -0.17
N ASN A 353 -4.99 19.89 -0.04
CA ASN A 353 -5.94 20.11 1.05
C ASN A 353 -7.24 19.31 0.83
N LEU A 354 -7.79 19.27 -0.39
CA LEU A 354 -8.98 18.46 -0.68
C LEU A 354 -8.71 16.96 -0.50
N GLU A 355 -7.48 16.50 -0.73
CA GLU A 355 -7.07 15.12 -0.45
C GLU A 355 -7.18 14.75 1.04
N LEU A 356 -7.09 15.70 1.98
CA LEU A 356 -7.13 15.40 3.42
C LEU A 356 -8.43 14.69 3.83
N LEU A 357 -9.57 15.04 3.21
CA LEU A 357 -10.85 14.40 3.49
C LEU A 357 -10.82 12.91 3.10
N ARG A 358 -10.41 12.59 1.87
CA ARG A 358 -10.30 11.20 1.42
C ARG A 358 -9.20 10.44 2.15
N ASN A 359 -8.19 11.13 2.66
CA ASN A 359 -7.09 10.50 3.41
C ASN A 359 -7.55 9.91 4.75
N LEU A 360 -8.67 10.36 5.32
CA LEU A 360 -9.31 9.71 6.48
C LEU A 360 -9.70 8.25 6.20
N PHE A 361 -9.88 7.89 4.93
CA PHE A 361 -10.31 6.55 4.50
C PHE A 361 -9.16 5.62 4.12
N ARG A 362 -7.89 6.08 4.16
CA ARG A 362 -6.71 5.25 3.83
C ARG A 362 -6.64 4.00 4.67
N ARG A 363 -6.61 4.17 6.00
CA ARG A 363 -6.50 3.07 6.95
C ARG A 363 -7.78 2.23 7.04
N PRO A 364 -9.00 2.81 7.03
CA PRO A 364 -10.22 2.03 6.93
C PRO A 364 -10.25 1.10 5.71
N LEU A 365 -9.90 1.62 4.51
CA LEU A 365 -9.85 0.81 3.30
C LEU A 365 -8.74 -0.24 3.33
N GLU A 366 -7.56 0.09 3.85
CA GLU A 366 -6.50 -0.90 4.06
C GLU A 366 -7.00 -2.05 4.95
N LEU A 367 -7.59 -1.73 6.10
CA LEU A 367 -8.05 -2.73 7.04
C LEU A 367 -9.22 -3.55 6.48
N TRP A 368 -10.13 -2.94 5.71
CA TRP A 368 -11.18 -3.66 4.98
C TRP A 368 -10.58 -4.71 4.02
N LEU A 369 -9.55 -4.33 3.25
CA LEU A 369 -8.85 -5.24 2.33
C LEU A 369 -8.13 -6.37 3.07
N VAL A 370 -7.47 -6.08 4.20
CA VAL A 370 -6.78 -7.10 5.00
C VAL A 370 -7.77 -8.04 5.68
N LEU A 371 -8.90 -7.53 6.15
CA LEU A 371 -9.94 -8.34 6.79
C LEU A 371 -10.63 -9.29 5.82
N ASP A 372 -10.84 -8.90 4.56
CA ASP A 372 -11.31 -9.82 3.52
C ASP A 372 -10.38 -11.05 3.41
N ARG A 373 -9.06 -10.81 3.41
CA ARG A 373 -8.04 -11.87 3.35
C ARG A 373 -8.02 -12.72 4.63
N ALA A 374 -8.18 -12.08 5.79
CA ALA A 374 -8.24 -12.75 7.08
C ALA A 374 -9.47 -13.66 7.18
N LEU A 375 -10.64 -13.17 6.75
CA LEU A 375 -11.89 -13.92 6.71
C LEU A 375 -11.80 -15.09 5.73
N TYR A 376 -11.20 -14.90 4.56
CA TYR A 376 -10.94 -15.99 3.63
C TYR A 376 -10.09 -17.09 4.28
N LEU A 377 -8.98 -16.75 4.93
CA LEU A 377 -8.14 -17.74 5.64
C LEU A 377 -8.90 -18.41 6.79
N GLN A 378 -9.75 -17.69 7.51
CA GLN A 378 -10.62 -18.26 8.53
C GLN A 378 -11.60 -19.28 7.92
N GLU A 379 -12.19 -18.99 6.77
CA GLU A 379 -13.05 -19.90 6.01
C GLU A 379 -12.28 -21.16 5.53
N GLN A 380 -10.96 -21.04 5.31
CA GLN A 380 -10.06 -22.18 5.02
C GLN A 380 -9.63 -22.97 6.27
N GLY A 381 -10.18 -22.64 7.45
CA GLY A 381 -9.97 -23.38 8.70
C GLY A 381 -8.76 -22.91 9.53
N TYR A 382 -8.18 -21.74 9.23
CA TYR A 382 -7.11 -21.18 10.04
C TYR A 382 -7.63 -20.45 11.29
N GLN A 383 -6.84 -20.51 12.36
CA GLN A 383 -6.85 -19.55 13.47
C GLN A 383 -5.96 -18.36 13.10
N LEU A 384 -6.49 -17.16 13.25
CA LEU A 384 -5.93 -15.91 12.76
C LEU A 384 -5.59 -14.96 13.91
N GLN A 385 -4.47 -14.27 13.74
CA GLN A 385 -4.18 -13.02 14.41
C GLN A 385 -3.87 -11.96 13.35
N LEU A 386 -4.58 -10.83 13.42
CA LEU A 386 -4.31 -9.65 12.61
C LEU A 386 -3.86 -8.53 13.53
N GLY A 387 -2.65 -8.03 13.32
CA GLY A 387 -2.12 -6.95 14.12
C GLY A 387 -1.07 -6.10 13.41
N VAL A 388 -0.61 -5.07 14.12
CA VAL A 388 0.51 -4.25 13.70
C VAL A 388 1.82 -5.01 13.95
N PHE A 389 2.73 -5.05 12.97
CA PHE A 389 4.03 -5.73 13.10
C PHE A 389 5.22 -4.76 13.16
N CYS A 390 5.01 -3.47 12.90
CA CYS A 390 6.05 -2.45 13.01
C CYS A 390 5.46 -1.04 13.14
N GLU A 391 6.28 -0.09 13.57
CA GLU A 391 5.88 1.31 13.63
C GLU A 391 5.61 1.91 12.23
N GLN A 392 4.62 2.80 12.15
CA GLN A 392 4.18 3.46 10.91
C GLN A 392 5.30 4.20 10.15
N PRO A 393 6.29 4.87 10.79
CA PRO A 393 7.39 5.52 10.07
C PRO A 393 8.28 4.54 9.29
N LEU A 394 8.29 3.26 9.67
CA LEU A 394 9.06 2.22 8.98
C LEU A 394 8.37 1.81 7.67
N THR A 395 7.06 1.55 7.75
CA THR A 395 6.15 1.41 6.61
C THR A 395 4.74 1.73 7.09
N PRO A 396 3.94 2.52 6.35
CA PRO A 396 2.56 2.78 6.73
C PRO A 396 1.67 1.55 6.54
N ARG A 397 2.05 0.64 5.63
CA ARG A 397 1.42 -0.67 5.48
C ARG A 397 2.09 -1.64 6.45
N ASN A 398 1.67 -1.55 7.70
CA ASN A 398 2.26 -2.26 8.84
C ASN A 398 1.35 -3.34 9.46
N LEU A 399 0.34 -3.79 8.72
CA LEU A 399 -0.53 -4.89 9.14
C LEU A 399 0.05 -6.23 8.71
N MET A 400 -0.12 -7.24 9.56
CA MET A 400 0.33 -8.61 9.33
C MET A 400 -0.75 -9.60 9.76
N LEU A 401 -0.91 -10.63 8.95
CA LEU A 401 -1.74 -11.81 9.19
C LEU A 401 -0.84 -12.96 9.62
N LEU A 402 -1.09 -13.49 10.81
CA LEU A 402 -0.59 -14.78 11.26
C LEU A 402 -1.74 -15.78 11.17
N ALA A 403 -1.52 -16.91 10.51
CA ALA A 403 -2.53 -17.96 10.38
C ALA A 403 -1.94 -19.33 10.76
N GLU A 404 -2.61 -20.06 11.64
CA GLU A 404 -2.25 -21.43 12.02
C GLU A 404 -3.44 -22.39 11.89
N ARG A 405 -3.22 -23.61 11.42
CA ARG A 405 -4.19 -24.70 11.50
C ARG A 405 -3.55 -26.00 11.96
N HIS A 406 -4.33 -26.84 12.63
CA HIS A 406 -3.86 -28.04 13.31
C HIS A 406 -3.57 -29.22 12.37
#